data_AF-B0JVI9-F1
#
_entry.id   AF-B0JVI9-F1
#
_cell.length_a   1.000
_cell.length_b   1.000
_cell.length_c   1.000
_cell.angle_alpha   90.00
_cell.angle_beta   90.00
_cell.angle_gamma   90.00
#
_symmetry.space_group_name_H-M   'P 1'
#
loop_
_entity.id
_entity.type
_entity.pdbx_description
1 polymer ?
#
loop_
_entity_poly.entity_id
_entity_poly.type
_entity_poly.pdbx_seq_one_letter_code
_entity_poly.pdbx_strand_id
1 'polypeptide(L)'
;MARYALVIGINDYDNPNFLPPLSKPAKDAEAVAKFLENTGTFANVERLPNRWIAAEKRYEVVPGKVTGDEVLQALKQILVVIR
;
A
#
# COMPACT_ATOMS: atom_id res chain seq x y z
N MET A 1 -0.57 8.39 -21.16
CA MET A 1 -0.39 8.94 -19.79
C MET A 1 -0.06 7.78 -18.86
N ALA A 2 0.95 7.95 -18.01
CA ALA A 2 1.29 6.94 -17.00
C ALA A 2 0.18 6.84 -15.95
N ARG A 3 -0.17 5.62 -15.54
CA ARG A 3 -1.13 5.36 -14.46
C ARG A 3 -0.37 4.95 -13.21
N TYR A 4 -0.83 5.43 -12.05
CA TYR A 4 -0.21 5.17 -10.76
C TYR A 4 -1.28 4.67 -9.79
N ALA A 5 -0.91 3.80 -8.86
CA ALA A 5 -1.81 3.31 -7.82
C ALA A 5 -1.13 3.41 -6.44
N LEU A 6 -1.93 3.70 -5.43
CA LEU A 6 -1.59 3.56 -4.01
C LEU A 6 -2.56 2.55 -3.41
N VAL A 7 -2.04 1.46 -2.84
CA VAL A 7 -2.84 0.40 -2.23
C VAL A 7 -2.53 0.34 -0.75
N ILE A 8 -3.55 0.47 0.10
CA ILE A 8 -3.40 0.58 1.55
C ILE A 8 -4.21 -0.52 2.25
N GLY A 9 -3.55 -1.31 3.10
CA GLY A 9 -4.18 -2.32 3.95
C GLY A 9 -3.91 -2.05 5.42
N ILE A 10 -4.87 -1.46 6.14
CA ILE A 10 -4.72 -1.10 7.56
C ILE A 10 -5.24 -2.23 8.45
N ASN A 11 -4.34 -2.87 9.18
CA ASN A 11 -4.68 -3.94 10.11
C ASN A 11 -4.81 -3.41 11.54
N ASP A 12 -3.95 -2.48 11.95
CA ASP A 12 -3.87 -2.00 13.32
C ASP A 12 -4.43 -0.58 13.46
N TYR A 13 -5.28 -0.38 14.46
CA TYR A 13 -5.91 0.90 14.79
C TYR A 13 -5.54 1.32 16.21
N ASP A 14 -5.40 2.63 16.45
CA ASP A 14 -4.85 3.15 17.71
C ASP A 14 -5.69 2.81 18.95
N ASN A 15 -7.00 2.62 18.80
CA ASN A 15 -7.90 2.26 19.89
C ASN A 15 -8.43 0.83 19.73
N PRO A 16 -7.77 -0.18 20.32
CA PRO A 16 -8.20 -1.58 20.21
C PRO A 16 -9.55 -1.86 20.91
N ASN A 17 -9.97 -1.00 21.84
CA ASN A 17 -11.28 -1.11 22.48
C ASN A 17 -12.42 -0.64 21.57
N PHE A 18 -12.13 0.22 20.59
CA PHE A 18 -13.10 0.67 19.58
C PHE A 18 -13.06 -0.22 18.34
N LEU A 19 -11.86 -0.58 17.87
CA LEU A 19 -11.67 -1.46 16.73
C LEU A 19 -10.46 -2.38 16.97
N PRO A 20 -10.68 -3.69 17.20
CA PRO A 20 -9.59 -4.62 17.37
C PRO A 20 -8.79 -4.79 16.05
N PRO A 21 -7.54 -5.27 16.12
CA PRO A 21 -6.74 -5.56 14.93
C PRO A 21 -7.47 -6.46 13.94
N LEU A 22 -7.46 -6.08 12.67
CA LEU A 22 -8.08 -6.82 11.59
C LEU A 22 -7.07 -7.80 10.98
N SER A 23 -7.50 -8.99 10.58
CA SER A 23 -6.60 -10.04 10.06
C SER A 23 -6.46 -10.06 8.54
N LYS A 24 -7.37 -9.44 7.79
CA LYS A 24 -7.48 -9.53 6.33
C LYS A 24 -6.93 -8.35 5.51
N PRO A 25 -6.95 -7.07 5.98
CA PRO A 25 -6.66 -5.92 5.12
C PRO A 25 -5.35 -6.00 4.34
N ALA A 26 -4.21 -6.31 4.97
CA ALA A 26 -2.94 -6.47 4.27
C ALA A 26 -2.98 -7.53 3.16
N LYS A 27 -3.66 -8.66 3.39
CA LYS A 27 -3.79 -9.74 2.39
C LYS A 27 -4.62 -9.30 1.20
N ASP A 28 -5.75 -8.63 1.46
CA ASP A 28 -6.64 -8.14 0.40
C ASP A 28 -5.95 -7.03 -0.41
N ALA A 29 -5.26 -6.11 0.27
CA ALA A 29 -4.46 -5.06 -0.34
C ALA A 29 -3.32 -5.63 -1.20
N GLU A 30 -2.58 -6.63 -0.73
CA GLU A 30 -1.52 -7.26 -1.52
C GLU A 30 -2.08 -7.99 -2.76
N ALA A 31 -3.25 -8.62 -2.66
CA ALA A 31 -3.91 -9.25 -3.80
C ALA A 31 -4.30 -8.23 -4.87
N VAL A 32 -4.84 -7.08 -4.45
CA VAL A 32 -5.14 -5.95 -5.35
C VAL A 32 -3.86 -5.39 -5.97
N ALA A 33 -2.80 -5.18 -5.18
CA ALA A 33 -1.55 -4.63 -5.68
C ALA A 33 -0.91 -5.53 -6.74
N LYS A 34 -0.84 -6.84 -6.49
CA LYS A 34 -0.38 -7.83 -7.49
C LYS A 34 -1.25 -7.84 -8.74
N PHE A 35 -2.57 -7.78 -8.57
CA PHE A 35 -3.49 -7.71 -9.71
C PHE A 35 -3.18 -6.48 -10.58
N LEU A 36 -3.04 -5.29 -9.98
CA LEU A 36 -2.74 -4.05 -10.68
C LEU A 36 -1.38 -4.09 -11.38
N GLU A 37 -0.33 -4.59 -10.74
CA GLU A 37 0.99 -4.77 -11.37
C GLU A 37 0.94 -5.70 -12.57
N ASN A 38 0.25 -6.83 -12.43
CA ASN A 38 0.12 -7.83 -13.48
C ASN A 38 -0.65 -7.34 -14.71
N THR A 39 -1.42 -6.25 -14.60
CA THR A 39 -2.05 -5.63 -15.78
C THR A 39 -1.05 -4.97 -16.73
N GLY A 40 0.18 -4.70 -16.27
CA GLY A 40 1.19 -3.95 -17.03
C GLY A 40 0.79 -2.51 -17.36
N THR A 41 -0.34 -2.02 -16.83
CA THR A 41 -0.92 -0.72 -17.19
C THR A 41 -0.45 0.41 -16.25
N PHE A 42 0.01 0.05 -15.06
CA PHE A 42 0.47 0.99 -14.03
C PHE A 42 1.99 1.11 -14.08
N ALA A 43 2.49 2.35 -14.10
CA ALA A 43 3.92 2.66 -14.04
C ALA A 43 4.51 2.40 -12.65
N ASN A 44 3.71 2.58 -11.59
CA ASN A 44 4.06 2.20 -10.22
C ASN A 44 2.80 1.81 -9.43
N VAL A 45 2.94 0.82 -8.56
CA VAL A 45 1.92 0.41 -7.58
C VAL A 45 2.54 0.49 -6.19
N GLU A 46 2.30 1.62 -5.53
CA GLU A 46 2.78 1.90 -4.18
C GLU A 46 1.94 1.14 -3.15
N ARG A 47 2.56 0.73 -2.04
CA ARG A 47 1.95 -0.11 -1.01
C ARG A 47 2.14 0.50 0.36
N LEU A 48 1.13 0.41 1.23
CA LEU A 48 1.23 0.78 2.65
C LEU A 48 0.40 -0.14 3.56
N PRO A 49 0.88 -0.49 4.77
CA PRO A 49 2.29 -0.44 5.17
C PRO A 49 3.07 -1.43 4.33
N ASN A 50 4.34 -1.12 4.04
CA ASN A 50 5.14 -1.94 3.15
C ASN A 50 6.38 -2.54 3.82
N ARG A 51 6.86 -3.63 3.22
CA ARG A 51 8.15 -4.24 3.52
C ARG A 51 8.87 -4.56 2.22
N TRP A 52 10.15 -4.26 2.15
CA TRP A 52 11.01 -4.68 1.04
C TRP A 52 11.35 -6.17 1.14
N ILE A 53 11.04 -6.94 0.10
CA ILE A 53 11.47 -8.34 -0.03
C ILE A 53 12.68 -8.38 -0.97
N ALA A 54 13.88 -8.51 -0.40
CA ALA A 54 15.13 -8.50 -1.18
C ALA A 54 15.21 -9.61 -2.24
N ALA A 55 14.70 -10.81 -1.92
CA ALA A 55 14.70 -11.95 -2.83
C ALA A 55 13.82 -11.72 -4.08
N GLU A 56 12.74 -10.97 -3.93
CA GLU A 56 11.76 -10.69 -5.00
C GLU A 56 11.96 -9.31 -5.62
N LYS A 57 12.89 -8.51 -5.08
CA LYS A 57 13.16 -7.12 -5.46
C LYS A 57 11.89 -6.27 -5.60
N ARG A 58 10.95 -6.44 -4.67
CA ARG A 58 9.68 -5.70 -4.64
C ARG A 58 9.22 -5.42 -3.22
N TYR A 59 8.30 -4.48 -3.09
CA TYR A 59 7.55 -4.26 -1.86
C TYR A 59 6.32 -5.18 -1.81
N GLU A 60 5.91 -5.53 -0.59
CA GLU A 60 4.62 -6.18 -0.29
C GLU A 60 3.86 -5.38 0.75
N VAL A 61 2.53 -5.51 0.78
CA VAL A 61 1.72 -5.00 1.90
C VAL A 61 1.86 -5.94 3.09
N VAL A 62 2.20 -5.39 4.25
CA VAL A 62 2.30 -6.14 5.52
C VAL A 62 1.24 -5.67 6.51
N PRO A 63 0.81 -6.52 7.46
CA PRO A 63 -0.04 -6.08 8.56
C PRO A 63 0.64 -4.99 9.37
N GLY A 64 -0.08 -3.90 9.63
CA GLY A 64 0.41 -2.81 10.45
C GLY A 64 -0.57 -1.65 10.53
N LYS A 65 -0.15 -0.61 11.25
CA LYS A 65 -0.75 0.73 11.21
C LYS A 65 -0.19 1.53 10.04
N VAL A 66 -0.96 2.52 9.61
CA VAL A 66 -0.53 3.53 8.63
C VAL A 66 -0.88 4.91 9.18
N THR A 67 0.09 5.80 9.17
CA THR A 67 -0.04 7.18 9.66
C THR A 67 -0.50 8.12 8.54
N GLY A 68 -1.10 9.25 8.91
CA GLY A 68 -1.49 10.30 7.95
C GLY A 68 -0.28 10.84 7.15
N ASP A 69 0.88 10.94 7.77
CA ASP A 69 2.11 11.40 7.12
C ASP A 69 2.61 10.42 6.05
N GLU A 70 2.52 9.11 6.30
CA GLU A 70 2.87 8.08 5.31
C GLU A 70 1.93 8.16 4.10
N VAL A 71 0.62 8.30 4.32
CA VAL A 71 -0.36 8.48 3.24
C VAL A 71 -0.07 9.77 2.46
N LEU A 72 0.16 10.88 3.16
CA LEU A 72 0.48 12.16 2.52
C LEU A 72 1.75 12.07 1.69
N GLN A 73 2.79 11.41 2.18
CA GLN A 73 4.05 11.25 1.47
C GLN A 73 3.88 10.39 0.21
N ALA A 74 3.15 9.27 0.30
CA ALA A 74 2.86 8.42 -0.85
C ALA A 74 2.00 9.17 -1.90
N LEU A 75 1.00 9.94 -1.47
CA LEU A 75 0.20 10.77 -2.37
C LEU A 75 1.05 11.86 -3.05
N LYS A 76 1.96 12.52 -2.32
CA LYS A 76 2.89 13.49 -2.91
C LYS A 76 3.77 12.85 -3.97
N GLN A 77 4.31 11.66 -3.73
CA GLN A 77 5.11 10.94 -4.72
C GLN A 77 4.32 10.66 -6.00
N ILE A 78 3.06 10.24 -5.88
CA ILE A 78 2.20 9.98 -7.05
C ILE A 78 1.86 11.28 -7.79
N LEU A 79 1.49 12.34 -7.08
CA LEU A 79 1.02 13.59 -7.69
C LEU A 79 2.14 14.45 -8.27
N VAL A 80 3.33 14.45 -7.64
CA VAL A 80 4.47 15.25 -8.11
C VAL A 80 5.12 14.64 -9.36
N VAL A 81 5.03 13.31 -9.54
CA VAL A 81 5.52 12.62 -10.74
C VAL A 81 4.64 12.93 -11.98
N ILE A 82 3.43 13.47 -11.82
CA ILE A 82 2.49 13.81 -12.92
C ILE A 82 2.74 15.24 -13.49
N ARG A 83 3.98 15.74 -13.48
CA ARG A 83 4.35 17.00 -14.17
C ARG A 83 4.94 16.74 -15.55
#